data_AF-A0A5J5CPU4-F1
#
_entry.id   AF-A0A5J5CPU4-F1
#
_cell.length_a   1.000
_cell.length_b   1.000
_cell.length_c   1.000
_cell.angle_alpha   90.00
_cell.angle_beta   90.00
_cell.angle_gamma   90.00
#
_symmetry.space_group_name_H-M   'P 1'
#
loop_
_entity.id
_entity.type
_entity.pdbx_description
1 polymer ?
#
loop_
_entity_poly.entity_id
_entity_poly.type
_entity_poly.pdbx_seq_one_letter_code
_entity_poly.pdbx_strand_id
1 'polypeptide(L)'
;MSAAGEVVCEGWLRKSPPEKKLRRYAWKRRWFVLRSGRLSGEPDVLQYFKNQQSRRPIRAINLNLCEQVDAGLTFTKKELERSFVFDLRTEERTWYLVAESEEDMNRWVSSICLLCGFNPTDDGRTERGREDGWMDGWVGGWVDGWMDGW
;
A
#
# COMPACT_ATOMS: atom_id res chain seq x y z
N MET A 1 -25.18 12.71 -14.20
CA MET A 1 -24.27 12.88 -13.05
C MET A 1 -23.44 11.61 -13.01
N SER A 2 -22.17 11.65 -13.43
CA SER A 2 -21.33 10.45 -13.34
C SER A 2 -21.05 10.20 -11.86
N ALA A 3 -21.74 9.22 -11.28
CA ALA A 3 -21.47 8.80 -9.92
C ALA A 3 -20.01 8.36 -9.88
N ALA A 4 -19.20 9.01 -9.05
CA ALA A 4 -17.87 8.50 -8.76
C ALA A 4 -18.01 7.04 -8.31
N GLY A 5 -17.15 6.16 -8.80
CA GLY A 5 -17.23 4.72 -8.51
C GLY A 5 -17.44 4.41 -7.03
N GLU A 6 -18.10 3.27 -6.76
CA GLU A 6 -18.47 2.80 -5.42
C GLU A 6 -17.25 2.74 -4.52
N VAL A 7 -17.36 3.28 -3.30
CA VAL A 7 -16.26 3.19 -2.32
C VAL A 7 -16.27 1.79 -1.72
N VAL A 8 -15.20 1.03 -1.99
CA VAL A 8 -15.03 -0.34 -1.49
C VAL A 8 -14.31 -0.34 -0.14
N CYS A 9 -13.29 0.52 -0.01
CA CYS A 9 -12.49 0.63 1.20
C CYS A 9 -11.99 2.07 1.36
N GLU A 10 -12.01 2.61 2.57
CA GLU A 10 -11.41 3.90 2.87
C GLU A 10 -10.84 3.94 4.28
N GLY A 11 -9.84 4.79 4.50
CA GLY A 11 -9.14 4.81 5.78
C GLY A 11 -7.81 5.55 5.74
N TRP A 12 -7.20 5.70 6.91
CA TRP A 12 -5.86 6.26 7.02
C TRP A 12 -4.81 5.19 6.73
N LEU A 13 -3.86 5.52 5.85
CA LEU A 13 -2.64 4.73 5.66
C LEU A 13 -1.43 5.63 5.74
N ARG A 14 -0.32 5.10 6.28
CA ARG A 14 0.99 5.74 6.20
C ARG A 14 1.68 5.25 4.94
N LYS A 15 2.00 6.17 4.04
CA LYS A 15 2.63 5.83 2.76
C LYS A 15 4.08 6.29 2.67
N SER A 16 4.93 5.41 2.16
CA SER A 16 6.33 5.72 1.89
C SER A 16 6.50 6.76 0.77
N PRO A 17 7.60 7.52 0.78
CA PRO A 17 8.08 8.26 -0.39
C PRO A 17 8.43 7.33 -1.55
N PRO A 18 8.57 7.88 -2.78
CA PRO A 18 9.15 7.13 -3.89
C PRO A 18 10.52 6.57 -3.52
N GLU A 19 10.84 5.37 -3.99
CA GLU A 19 12.08 4.66 -3.62
C GLU A 19 13.33 5.51 -3.83
N LYS A 20 13.39 6.20 -4.97
CA LYS A 20 14.47 7.14 -5.32
C LYS A 20 14.60 8.34 -4.36
N LYS A 21 13.61 8.55 -3.50
CA LYS A 21 13.47 9.67 -2.55
C LYS A 21 13.41 9.19 -1.10
N LEU A 22 13.61 7.89 -0.85
CA LEU A 22 13.57 7.27 0.48
C LEU A 22 14.76 7.61 1.39
N ARG A 23 15.70 8.47 0.97
CA ARG A 23 16.71 9.06 1.87
C ARG A 23 16.43 10.52 2.26
N ARG A 24 15.42 11.16 1.66
CA ARG A 24 15.20 12.62 1.79
C ARG A 24 13.83 13.04 2.31
N TYR A 25 12.82 12.18 2.33
CA TYR A 25 11.44 12.58 2.60
C TYR A 25 10.77 11.65 3.60
N ALA A 26 10.13 12.14 4.65
CA ALA A 26 9.44 11.25 5.59
C ALA A 26 8.20 10.54 4.98
N TRP A 27 7.79 9.45 5.62
CA TRP A 27 6.48 8.81 5.40
C TRP A 27 5.36 9.77 5.77
N LYS A 28 4.20 9.61 5.13
CA LYS A 28 3.08 10.53 5.33
C LYS A 28 1.78 9.77 5.52
N ARG A 29 1.07 10.07 6.60
CA ARG A 29 -0.32 9.63 6.83
C ARG A 29 -1.26 10.35 5.86
N ARG A 30 -2.06 9.60 5.11
CA ARG A 30 -3.00 10.12 4.10
C ARG A 30 -4.30 9.35 4.17
N TRP A 31 -5.40 10.01 3.81
CA TRP A 31 -6.70 9.36 3.69
C TRP A 31 -6.76 8.69 2.33
N PHE A 32 -6.86 7.37 2.30
CA PHE A 32 -6.99 6.58 1.09
C PHE A 32 -8.45 6.20 0.86
N VAL A 33 -8.83 6.10 -0.41
CA VAL A 33 -10.16 5.68 -0.86
C VAL A 33 -9.97 4.79 -2.07
N LEU A 34 -10.37 3.53 -1.93
CA LEU A 34 -10.47 2.54 -2.99
C LEU A 34 -11.85 2.63 -3.63
N ARG A 35 -11.88 2.88 -4.94
CA ARG A 35 -13.13 2.96 -5.70
C ARG A 35 -13.19 1.86 -6.75
N SER A 36 -14.35 1.20 -6.79
CA SER A 36 -14.74 0.28 -7.84
C SER A 36 -15.49 1.04 -8.93
N GLY A 37 -14.95 1.01 -10.14
CA GLY A 37 -15.60 1.60 -11.30
C GLY A 37 -16.49 0.61 -12.07
N ARG A 38 -16.56 -0.65 -11.62
CA ARG A 38 -17.30 -1.74 -12.30
C ARG A 38 -18.77 -1.43 -12.56
N LEU A 39 -19.44 -0.75 -11.63
CA LEU A 39 -20.87 -0.37 -11.77
C LEU A 39 -21.07 0.91 -12.61
N SER A 40 -20.03 1.73 -12.76
CA SER A 40 -20.10 3.02 -13.46
C SER A 40 -19.40 3.04 -14.83
N GLY A 41 -18.74 1.93 -15.21
CA GLY A 41 -17.91 1.87 -16.41
C GLY A 41 -16.57 2.61 -16.29
N GLU A 42 -16.19 3.00 -15.08
CA GLU A 42 -14.92 3.68 -14.78
C GLU A 42 -13.84 2.64 -14.42
N PRO A 43 -12.55 2.99 -14.47
CA PRO A 43 -11.50 2.11 -13.97
C PRO A 43 -11.53 2.02 -12.44
N ASP A 44 -11.06 0.88 -11.91
CA ASP A 44 -10.82 0.71 -10.48
C ASP A 44 -9.61 1.57 -10.08
N VAL A 45 -9.77 2.39 -9.04
CA VAL A 45 -8.74 3.36 -8.65
C VAL A 45 -8.53 3.41 -7.14
N LEU A 46 -7.25 3.46 -6.73
CA LEU A 46 -6.86 3.79 -5.37
C LEU A 46 -6.43 5.26 -5.30
N GLN A 47 -7.23 6.07 -4.62
CA GLN A 47 -6.98 7.50 -4.48
C GLN A 47 -6.47 7.82 -3.08
N TYR A 48 -5.64 8.85 -2.96
CA TYR A 48 -5.32 9.40 -1.63
C TYR A 48 -5.39 10.91 -1.57
N PHE A 49 -5.76 11.40 -0.40
CA PHE A 49 -6.10 12.78 -0.12
C PHE A 49 -5.25 13.29 1.06
N LYS A 50 -5.15 14.62 1.19
CA LYS A 50 -4.48 15.23 2.35
C LYS A 50 -5.18 14.82 3.64
N ASN A 51 -6.51 14.81 3.63
CA ASN A 51 -7.40 14.38 4.71
C ASN A 51 -8.77 14.00 4.12
N GLN A 52 -9.66 13.45 4.95
CA GLN A 52 -11.00 12.98 4.56
C GLN A 52 -11.90 14.08 3.96
N GLN A 53 -11.71 15.34 4.37
CA GLN A 53 -12.52 16.49 3.91
C GLN A 53 -12.03 17.07 2.57
N SER A 54 -10.89 16.61 2.07
CA SER A 54 -10.30 17.13 0.84
C SER A 54 -11.13 16.72 -0.38
N ARG A 55 -11.56 17.71 -1.18
CA ARG A 55 -12.38 17.46 -2.37
C ARG A 55 -11.61 16.91 -3.57
N ARG A 56 -10.29 17.11 -3.63
CA ARG A 56 -9.44 16.68 -4.74
C ARG A 56 -8.40 15.68 -4.26
N PRO A 57 -8.24 14.53 -4.96
CA PRO A 57 -7.18 13.59 -4.64
C PRO A 57 -5.83 14.22 -4.95
N ILE A 58 -4.82 13.89 -4.14
CA ILE A 58 -3.42 14.21 -4.44
C ILE A 58 -2.94 13.35 -5.61
N ARG A 59 -3.40 12.09 -5.66
CA ARG A 59 -3.16 11.16 -6.76
C ARG A 59 -4.27 10.13 -6.83
N ALA A 60 -4.58 9.69 -8.04
CA ALA A 60 -5.34 8.49 -8.33
C ALA A 60 -4.38 7.46 -8.95
N ILE A 61 -4.35 6.26 -8.38
CA ILE A 61 -3.55 5.13 -8.85
C ILE A 61 -4.52 4.21 -9.60
N ASN A 62 -4.26 3.97 -10.88
CA ASN A 62 -5.09 3.07 -11.68
C ASN A 62 -4.74 1.62 -11.35
N LEU A 63 -5.70 0.87 -10.81
CA LEU A 63 -5.48 -0.51 -10.40
C LEU A 63 -5.45 -1.50 -11.56
N ASN A 64 -5.90 -1.09 -12.76
CA ASN A 64 -5.69 -1.87 -13.97
C ASN A 64 -4.20 -1.99 -14.36
N LEU A 65 -3.35 -1.11 -13.82
CA LEU A 65 -1.90 -1.13 -14.00
C LEU A 65 -1.18 -1.74 -12.77
N CYS A 66 -1.95 -2.32 -11.84
CA CYS A 66 -1.40 -3.01 -10.70
C CYS A 66 -0.81 -4.34 -11.16
N GLU A 67 0.45 -4.57 -10.85
CA GLU A 67 1.17 -5.80 -11.19
C GLU A 67 1.16 -6.79 -10.02
N GLN A 68 1.24 -6.27 -8.78
CA GLN A 68 1.38 -7.08 -7.58
C GLN A 68 0.96 -6.30 -6.33
N VAL A 69 0.47 -7.05 -5.32
CA VAL A 69 0.20 -6.59 -3.96
C VAL A 69 0.60 -7.71 -3.00
N ASP A 70 1.58 -7.47 -2.12
CA ASP A 70 1.96 -8.42 -1.08
C ASP A 70 1.62 -7.88 0.32
N ALA A 71 1.10 -8.77 1.17
CA ALA A 71 0.84 -8.50 2.57
C ALA A 71 1.98 -9.00 3.46
N GLY A 72 2.11 -8.43 4.66
CA GLY A 72 2.95 -9.01 5.71
C GLY A 72 4.44 -8.95 5.39
N LEU A 73 4.87 -7.92 4.66
CA LEU A 73 6.29 -7.66 4.42
C LEU A 73 7.00 -7.49 5.76
N THR A 74 7.89 -8.43 6.06
CA THR A 74 8.72 -8.37 7.27
C THR A 74 9.96 -7.54 6.97
N PHE A 75 10.19 -6.53 7.78
CA PHE A 75 11.42 -5.74 7.71
C PHE A 75 12.34 -6.23 8.82
N THR A 76 13.63 -6.26 8.55
CA THR A 76 14.69 -6.74 9.46
C THR A 76 14.86 -5.92 10.76
N LYS A 77 14.01 -4.91 11.00
CA LYS A 77 14.05 -4.05 12.18
C LYS A 77 12.86 -4.28 13.12
N LYS A 78 13.17 -4.44 14.42
CA LYS A 78 12.23 -4.63 15.55
C LYS A 78 10.97 -3.75 15.60
N GLU A 79 10.99 -2.54 15.05
CA GLU A 79 9.80 -1.65 15.04
C GLU A 79 8.80 -1.98 13.93
N LEU A 80 9.27 -2.54 12.82
CA LEU A 80 8.43 -2.95 11.71
C LEU A 80 8.07 -4.44 11.77
N GLU A 81 8.73 -5.22 12.62
CA GLU A 81 8.33 -6.60 12.97
C GLU A 81 6.88 -6.71 13.44
N ARG A 82 6.27 -5.60 13.89
CA ARG A 82 4.86 -5.52 14.32
C ARG A 82 4.00 -4.57 13.50
N SER A 83 4.52 -4.09 12.37
CA SER A 83 3.77 -3.18 11.50
C SER A 83 2.98 -3.96 10.46
N PHE A 84 1.76 -3.51 10.20
CA PHE A 84 0.86 -4.12 9.22
C PHE A 84 1.10 -3.50 7.85
N VAL A 85 2.23 -3.89 7.24
CA VAL A 85 2.72 -3.33 5.98
C VAL A 85 2.33 -4.20 4.80
N PHE A 86 1.88 -3.54 3.74
CA PHE A 86 1.69 -4.14 2.42
C PHE A 86 2.28 -3.24 1.35
N ASP A 87 2.65 -3.80 0.21
CA ASP A 87 3.04 -3.03 -0.96
C ASP A 87 1.98 -3.07 -2.06
N LEU A 88 2.06 -2.08 -2.95
CA LEU A 88 1.26 -1.97 -4.16
C LEU A 88 2.21 -1.59 -5.28
N ARG A 89 2.51 -2.55 -6.16
CA ARG A 89 3.38 -2.33 -7.32
C ARG A 89 2.56 -2.04 -8.56
N THR A 90 2.88 -0.92 -9.19
CA THR A 90 2.43 -0.55 -10.53
C THR A 90 3.65 -0.38 -11.44
N GLU A 91 3.43 -0.39 -12.76
CA GLU A 91 4.48 -0.16 -13.77
C GLU A 91 5.36 1.07 -13.46
N GLU A 92 4.78 2.16 -12.94
CA GLU A 92 5.52 3.39 -12.66
C GLU A 92 6.36 3.32 -11.37
N ARG A 93 5.88 2.57 -10.36
CA ARG A 93 6.36 2.68 -8.97
C ARG A 93 5.74 1.62 -8.04
N THR A 94 6.51 1.25 -7.01
CA THR A 94 6.05 0.57 -5.78
C THR A 94 5.66 1.55 -4.66
N TRP A 95 4.50 1.30 -4.05
CA TRP A 95 4.00 2.01 -2.86
C TRP A 95 4.07 1.08 -1.66
N TYR A 96 4.76 1.50 -0.60
CA TYR A 96 4.70 0.80 0.70
C TYR A 96 3.70 1.52 1.61
N LEU A 97 2.76 0.76 2.16
CA LEU A 97 1.61 1.24 2.91
C LEU A 97 1.54 0.53 4.26
N VAL A 98 1.44 1.30 5.34
CA VAL A 98 1.27 0.76 6.69
C VAL A 98 -0.14 1.08 7.19
N ALA A 99 -0.87 0.04 7.57
CA ALA A 99 -2.17 0.11 8.22
C ALA A 99 -2.05 0.25 9.76
N GLU A 100 -3.15 0.57 10.42
CA GLU A 100 -3.20 0.72 11.89
C GLU A 100 -3.38 -0.63 12.59
N SER A 101 -4.01 -1.61 11.93
CA SER A 101 -4.19 -2.98 12.42
C SER A 101 -3.97 -4.04 11.33
N GLU A 102 -3.84 -5.30 11.74
CA GLU A 102 -3.74 -6.43 10.81
C GLU A 102 -5.02 -6.58 9.99
N GLU A 103 -6.17 -6.41 10.64
CA GLU A 103 -7.48 -6.46 10.01
C GLU A 103 -7.64 -5.37 8.96
N ASP A 104 -7.12 -4.16 9.23
CA ASP A 104 -7.10 -3.08 8.25
C ASP A 104 -6.23 -3.43 7.05
N MET A 105 -5.01 -3.92 7.27
CA MET A 105 -4.12 -4.37 6.19
C MET A 105 -4.79 -5.46 5.35
N ASN A 106 -5.33 -6.50 6.00
CA ASN A 106 -6.01 -7.61 5.34
C ASN A 106 -7.22 -7.13 4.55
N ARG A 107 -7.99 -6.16 5.08
CA ARG A 107 -9.11 -5.54 4.37
C ARG A 107 -8.65 -4.79 3.12
N TRP A 108 -7.57 -4.01 3.22
CA TRP A 108 -6.99 -3.29 2.07
C TRP A 108 -6.49 -4.25 0.99
N VAL A 109 -5.63 -5.21 1.36
CA VAL A 109 -5.06 -6.18 0.43
C VAL A 109 -6.16 -7.01 -0.23
N SER A 110 -7.10 -7.56 0.55
CA SER A 110 -8.21 -8.35 0.02
C SER A 110 -9.07 -7.56 -0.97
N SER A 111 -9.39 -6.30 -0.64
CA SER A 111 -10.18 -5.45 -1.54
C SER A 111 -9.43 -5.14 -2.84
N ILE A 112 -8.12 -4.88 -2.77
CA ILE A 112 -7.32 -4.60 -3.97
C ILE A 112 -7.17 -5.85 -4.82
N CYS A 113 -6.87 -7.00 -4.22
CA CYS A 113 -6.78 -8.28 -4.93
C CYS A 113 -8.09 -8.62 -5.66
N LEU A 114 -9.23 -8.44 -4.99
CA LEU A 114 -10.55 -8.67 -5.58
C LEU A 114 -10.79 -7.78 -6.82
N LEU A 115 -10.42 -6.49 -6.74
CA LEU A 115 -10.60 -5.57 -7.86
C LEU A 115 -9.62 -5.85 -9.01
N CYS A 116 -8.36 -6.19 -8.70
CA CYS A 116 -7.34 -6.52 -9.70
C CYS A 116 -7.54 -7.93 -10.31
N GLY A 117 -8.42 -8.75 -9.74
CA GLY A 117 -8.60 -10.14 -10.15
C GLY A 117 -7.41 -11.04 -9.78
N PHE A 118 -6.65 -10.67 -8.75
CA PHE A 118 -5.59 -11.51 -8.22
C PHE A 118 -6.20 -12.67 -7.44
N ASN A 119 -5.77 -13.89 -7.76
CA ASN A 119 -6.04 -15.02 -6.88
C ASN A 119 -5.12 -14.90 -5.65
N PRO A 120 -5.65 -15.07 -4.43
CA PRO A 120 -4.81 -15.25 -3.26
C PRO A 120 -3.90 -16.45 -3.54
N THR A 121 -2.60 -16.22 -3.72
CA THR A 121 -1.65 -17.31 -3.65
C THR A 121 -1.56 -17.69 -2.18
N ASP A 122 -1.97 -18.92 -1.88
CA ASP A 122 -1.68 -19.56 -0.60
C ASP A 122 -0.16 -19.59 -0.47
N ASP A 123 0.42 -18.60 0.21
CA ASP A 123 1.80 -18.67 0.67
C ASP A 123 1.79 -19.65 1.85
N GLY A 124 1.64 -20.93 1.49
CA GLY A 124 1.70 -22.03 2.42
C GLY A 124 3.06 -21.98 3.07
N ARG A 125 3.10 -21.45 4.30
CA ARG A 125 4.23 -21.44 5.24
C ARG A 125 5.21 -22.56 4.92
N THR A 126 6.17 -22.27 4.06
CA THR A 126 7.31 -23.11 3.82
C THR A 126 8.47 -22.28 4.28
N GLU A 127 8.86 -22.54 5.52
CA GLU A 127 10.24 -22.42 5.95
C GLU A 127 11.12 -23.12 4.90
N ARG A 128 11.62 -22.35 3.94
CA ARG A 128 12.78 -22.73 3.16
C ARG A 128 13.44 -21.47 2.67
N GLY A 129 14.60 -21.19 3.27
CA GLY A 129 15.44 -20.04 3.00
C GLY A 129 15.46 -19.69 1.52
N ARG A 130 15.00 -18.48 1.23
CA ARG A 130 15.40 -17.75 0.04
C ARG A 130 16.29 -16.64 0.54
N GLU A 131 17.59 -16.91 0.46
CA GLU A 131 18.62 -15.89 0.59
C GLU A 131 18.57 -15.03 -0.67
N ASP A 132 17.64 -14.10 -0.73
CA ASP A 132 17.72 -12.94 -1.61
C ASP A 132 18.04 -11.71 -0.77
N GLY A 133 19.30 -11.68 -0.32
CA GLY A 133 19.97 -10.58 0.37
C GLY A 133 20.11 -9.30 -0.47
N TRP A 134 19.03 -8.86 -1.10
CA TRP A 134 19.00 -7.76 -2.05
C TRP A 134 18.00 -6.65 -1.68
N MET A 135 17.13 -6.85 -0.68
CA MET A 135 16.18 -5.82 -0.19
C MET A 135 16.40 -5.40 1.27
N ASP A 136 17.20 -6.17 2.00
CA ASP A 136 17.46 -6.10 3.44
C ASP A 136 18.52 -5.04 3.80
N GLY A 137 19.54 -4.84 2.96
CA GLY A 137 20.54 -3.77 3.15
C GLY A 137 20.06 -2.37 2.79
N TRP A 138 19.09 -2.25 1.88
CA TRP A 138 18.56 -0.96 1.43
C TRP A 138 17.43 -0.47 2.32
N VAL A 139 16.45 -1.31 2.70
CA VAL A 139 15.29 -0.83 3.47
C VAL A 139 15.59 -0.64 4.96
N GLY A 140 16.50 -1.44 5.53
CA GLY A 140 16.90 -1.35 6.95
C GLY A 140 17.41 0.04 7.33
N GLY A 141 18.40 0.58 6.60
CA GLY A 141 18.95 1.91 6.89
C GLY A 141 18.02 3.09 6.57
N TRP A 142 16.85 2.84 5.96
CA TRP A 142 15.91 3.88 5.51
C TRP A 142 14.78 4.11 6.52
N VAL A 143 14.50 3.11 7.36
CA VAL A 143 13.52 3.17 8.44
C VAL A 143 14.11 3.83 9.70
N ASP A 144 15.43 3.80 9.85
CA ASP A 144 16.15 4.12 11.09
C ASP A 144 16.18 5.59 11.52
N GLY A 145 15.98 6.56 10.63
CA GLY A 145 16.00 7.99 11.00
C GLY A 145 14.64 8.69 10.90
N TRP A 146 13.55 7.93 10.76
CA TRP A 146 12.35 8.39 10.06
C TRP A 146 11.05 8.33 10.87
N MET A 147 11.09 7.77 12.09
CA MET A 147 9.96 7.72 13.02
C MET A 147 10.03 8.77 14.14
N ASP A 148 11.09 9.58 14.20
CA ASP A 148 11.24 10.64 15.19
C ASP A 148 10.52 11.92 14.76
N GLY A 149 9.27 12.04 15.20
CA GLY A 149 8.57 13.32 15.28
C GLY A 149 7.21 13.29 14.62
N TRP A 150 6.24 12.62 15.27
CA TRP A 150 4.87 13.08 15.56
C TRP A 150 4.29 12.17 16.64
#